data_AF-A0A317T4L3-F1
#
_entry.id   AF-A0A317T4L3-F1
#
_cell.length_a   1.000
_cell.length_b   1.000
_cell.length_c   1.000
_cell.angle_alpha   90.00
_cell.angle_beta   90.00
_cell.angle_gamma   90.00
#
_symmetry.space_group_name_H-M   'P 1'
#
loop_
_entity.id
_entity.type
_entity.pdbx_description
1 polymer ?
#
loop_
_entity_poly.entity_id
_entity_poly.type
_entity_poly.pdbx_seq_one_letter_code
_entity_poly.pdbx_strand_id
1 'polypeptide(L)' 'LVLDRATKTPKMNCKNWECGVLFPVVVKDTSRTLSGTSPPESGRKMAVSMEVFGKTIPVPMKVPAEPLEGKRPWFFRELR' A
#
# COMPACT_ATOMS: atom_id res chain seq x y z
N LEU A 1 -11.40 -11.02 12.39
CA LEU A 1 -10.33 -11.62 11.55
C LEU A 1 -10.59 -13.11 11.47
N VAL A 2 -10.72 -13.65 10.26
CA VAL A 2 -10.89 -15.10 10.09
C VAL A 2 -9.50 -15.74 10.20
N LEU A 3 -9.34 -16.69 11.11
CA LEU A 3 -8.12 -17.48 11.23
C LEU A 3 -8.29 -18.81 10.48
N ASP A 4 -7.20 -19.33 9.92
CA ASP A 4 -7.18 -20.71 9.47
C ASP A 4 -7.34 -21.65 10.67
N ARG A 5 -8.17 -22.69 10.53
CA ARG A 5 -8.53 -23.55 11.65
C ARG A 5 -7.36 -24.42 12.11
N ALA A 6 -6.50 -24.83 11.19
CA ALA A 6 -5.38 -25.73 11.44
C ALA A 6 -4.16 -24.94 11.94
N THR A 7 -3.78 -23.87 11.24
CA THR A 7 -2.55 -23.12 11.56
C THR A 7 -2.74 -22.02 12.60
N LYS A 8 -3.98 -21.62 12.88
CA LYS A 8 -4.33 -20.47 13.73
C LYS A 8 -3.76 -19.13 13.23
N THR A 9 -3.30 -19.07 11.98
CA THR A 9 -2.79 -17.84 11.37
C THR A 9 -3.91 -17.06 10.68
N PRO A 10 -3.78 -15.74 10.46
CA PRO A 10 -4.73 -14.96 9.68
C PRO A 10 -4.96 -15.55 8.29
N LYS A 11 -6.23 -15.80 7.95
CA LYS A 11 -6.65 -16.29 6.65
C LYS A 11 -7.09 -15.13 5.77
N MET A 12 -6.41 -14.98 4.63
CA MET A 12 -6.76 -14.02 3.59
C MET A 12 -7.30 -14.77 2.37
N ASN A 13 -8.48 -14.40 1.88
CA ASN A 13 -9.08 -14.97 0.68
C ASN A 13 -9.07 -13.92 -0.44
N CYS A 14 -8.43 -14.22 -1.57
CA CYS A 14 -8.55 -13.41 -2.78
C CYS A 14 -9.69 -13.97 -3.64
N LYS A 15 -10.75 -13.19 -3.84
CA LYS A 15 -11.92 -13.61 -4.64
C LYS A 15 -11.83 -13.16 -6.11
N ASN A 16 -10.94 -12.20 -6.38
CA ASN A 16 -10.79 -11.57 -7.68
C ASN A 16 -9.43 -11.95 -8.29
N TRP A 17 -9.35 -11.87 -9.61
CA TRP A 17 -8.11 -11.93 -10.36
C TRP A 17 -7.57 -10.52 -10.54
N GLU A 18 -6.51 -10.19 -9.83
CA GLU A 18 -5.84 -8.90 -9.91
C GLU A 18 -4.37 -9.14 -10.25
N CYS A 19 -3.76 -8.23 -10.98
CA CYS A 19 -2.32 -8.23 -11.20
C CYS A 19 -1.75 -6.81 -11.06
N GLY A 20 -0.47 -6.73 -10.72
CA GLY A 20 0.22 -5.46 -10.52
C GLY A 20 1.71 -5.70 -10.29
N VAL A 21 2.47 -4.61 -10.20
CA VAL A 21 3.93 -4.65 -9.98
C VAL A 21 4.29 -3.98 -8.67
N LEU A 22 5.32 -4.49 -8.00
CA LEU A 22 5.93 -3.85 -6.84
C LEU A 22 7.20 -3.13 -7.28
N PHE A 23 7.24 -1.82 -7.06
CA PHE A 23 8.44 -1.02 -7.29
C PHE A 23 9.21 -0.84 -5.97
N PRO A 24 10.37 -1.51 -5.79
CA PRO A 24 11.13 -1.40 -4.56
C PRO A 24 11.77 -0.02 -4.43
N VAL A 25 11.57 0.62 -3.28
CA VAL A 25 12.26 1.86 -2.92
C VAL A 25 13.43 1.52 -2.01
N VAL A 26 14.65 1.72 -2.49
CA VAL A 26 15.87 1.54 -1.70
C VAL A 26 16.14 2.84 -0.94
N VAL A 27 15.61 2.94 0.28
CA VAL A 27 16.00 4.02 1.20
C VAL A 27 17.22 3.53 1.97
N LYS A 28 18.31 4.32 1.97
CA LYS A 28 19.61 3.95 2.56
C LYS A 28 19.52 3.49 4.04
N ASP A 29 18.46 3.87 4.75
CA ASP A 29 18.25 3.53 6.17
C ASP A 29 16.95 2.76 6.47
N THR A 30 16.23 2.27 5.45
CA THR A 30 14.97 1.53 5.64
C THR A 30 14.99 0.23 4.84
N SER A 31 15.83 -0.72 5.28
CA SER A 31 15.98 -2.02 4.62
C SER A 31 14.69 -2.86 4.77
N ARG A 32 13.75 -2.70 3.84
CA ARG A 32 12.81 -3.77 3.53
C ARG A 32 13.10 -4.25 2.12
N THR A 33 13.88 -5.32 2.06
CA THR A 33 14.08 -6.10 0.84
C THR A 33 12.78 -6.84 0.50
N LEU A 34 12.52 -7.07 -0.79
CA LEU A 34 11.39 -7.87 -1.30
C LEU A 34 11.38 -9.32 -0.77
N SER A 35 12.42 -9.75 -0.04
CA SER A 35 12.56 -11.08 0.54
C SER A 35 11.66 -11.35 1.75
N GLY A 36 10.84 -10.40 2.20
CA GLY A 36 9.93 -10.60 3.33
C GLY A 36 10.61 -10.73 4.70
N THR A 37 11.93 -10.55 4.78
CA THR A 37 12.66 -10.49 6.05
C THR A 37 12.46 -9.12 6.68
N SER A 38 11.77 -9.09 7.82
CA SER A 38 11.66 -7.89 8.65
C SER A 38 13.06 -7.44 9.11
N PRO A 39 13.45 -6.17 8.92
CA PRO A 39 14.66 -5.65 9.54
C PRO A 39 14.53 -5.70 11.07
N PRO A 40 15.65 -5.87 11.80
CA PRO A 40 15.66 -5.84 13.25
C PRO A 40 15.05 -4.55 13.79
N GLU A 41 14.39 -4.66 14.92
CA GLU A 41 13.41 -3.75 15.54
C GLU A 41 13.92 -2.35 15.97
N SER A 42 15.01 -1.86 15.38
CA SER A 42 15.62 -0.57 15.73
C SER A 42 15.46 0.43 14.57
N GLY A 43 14.49 1.33 14.71
CA GLY A 43 14.36 2.48 13.84
C GLY A 43 12.90 2.85 13.60
N ARG A 44 12.50 4.01 14.11
CA ARG A 44 11.23 4.66 13.79
C ARG A 44 11.02 4.60 12.27
N LYS A 45 9.99 3.88 11.83
CA LYS A 45 9.58 3.80 10.41
C LYS A 45 9.22 5.22 9.96
N MET A 46 10.19 5.99 9.46
CA MET A 46 9.91 7.26 8.84
C MET A 46 9.02 7.00 7.62
N ALA A 47 7.88 7.68 7.57
CA ALA A 47 7.05 7.69 6.39
C ALA A 47 7.88 8.31 5.26
N VAL A 48 8.16 7.52 4.23
CA VAL A 48 8.89 7.95 3.05
C VAL A 48 7.96 8.84 2.21
N SER A 49 8.42 10.03 1.80
CA SER A 49 7.63 10.95 0.97
C SER A 49 7.42 10.37 -0.43
N MET A 50 6.38 10.84 -1.15
CA MET A 50 6.11 10.43 -2.53
C MET A 50 7.19 10.88 -3.54
N GLU A 51 8.11 11.74 -3.13
CA GLU A 51 9.22 12.22 -3.94
C GLU A 51 10.16 11.07 -4.37
N VAL A 52 10.17 9.95 -3.65
CA VAL A 52 10.97 8.77 -4.02
C VAL A 52 10.61 8.20 -5.38
N PHE A 53 9.40 8.47 -5.86
CA PHE A 53 8.96 8.04 -7.18
C PHE A 53 9.28 9.07 -8.28
N GLY A 54 9.55 10.33 -7.95
CA GLY A 54 9.59 11.44 -8.91
C GLY A 54 10.63 11.32 -10.04
N LYS A 55 11.66 10.49 -9.89
CA LYS A 55 12.67 10.24 -10.92
C LYS A 55 12.41 9.00 -11.78
N THR A 56 11.55 8.09 -11.32
CA THR A 56 11.42 6.75 -11.93
C THR A 56 10.00 6.39 -12.33
N ILE A 57 9.01 6.82 -11.57
CA ILE A 57 7.60 6.56 -11.86
C ILE A 57 6.90 7.90 -12.06
N PRO A 58 6.36 8.18 -13.27
CA PRO A 58 5.54 9.36 -13.49
C PRO A 58 4.19 9.16 -12.82
N VAL A 59 4.05 9.66 -11.58
CA VAL A 59 2.79 9.59 -10.84
C VAL A 59 1.75 10.49 -11.52
N PRO A 60 0.63 9.95 -12.05
CA PRO A 60 -0.30 10.72 -12.87
C PRO A 60 -1.24 11.62 -12.06
N MET A 61 -1.25 11.48 -10.73
CA MET A 61 -2.10 12.23 -9.82
C MET A 61 -1.32 13.39 -9.16
N LYS A 62 -2.02 14.45 -8.78
CA LYS A 62 -1.45 15.52 -7.96
C LYS A 62 -1.14 15.01 -6.55
N VAL A 63 0.03 15.38 -6.02
CA VAL A 63 0.48 15.04 -4.67
C VAL A 63 0.84 16.33 -3.92
N PRO A 64 0.35 16.55 -2.68
CA PRO A 64 -0.62 15.71 -1.96
C PRO A 64 -2.02 15.76 -2.61
N ALA A 65 -2.82 14.74 -2.33
CA ALA A 65 -4.23 14.74 -2.69
C ALA A 65 -4.97 15.86 -1.95
N GLU A 66 -5.97 16.43 -2.59
CA GLU A 66 -6.86 17.40 -1.94
C GLU A 66 -7.73 16.71 -0.89
N PRO A 67 -7.98 17.34 0.28
CA PRO A 67 -8.92 16.81 1.25
C PRO A 67 -10.31 16.57 0.66
N LEU A 68 -10.97 15.52 1.12
CA LEU A 68 -12.36 15.21 0.73
C LEU A 68 -13.39 16.12 1.43
N GLU A 69 -12.96 16.99 2.34
CA GLU A 69 -13.84 17.81 3.18
C GLU A 69 -14.83 18.63 2.33
N GLY A 70 -16.11 18.59 2.70
CA GLY A 70 -17.19 19.27 1.97
C GLY A 70 -17.57 18.64 0.62
N LYS A 71 -16.87 17.60 0.16
CA LYS A 71 -17.17 16.88 -1.08
C LYS A 71 -17.88 15.56 -0.78
N ARG A 72 -18.80 15.17 -1.66
CA ARG A 72 -19.46 13.86 -1.58
C ARG A 72 -18.72 12.88 -2.51
N PRO A 73 -18.34 11.68 -2.02
CA PRO A 73 -17.86 10.63 -2.90
C PRO A 73 -18.89 10.33 -3.97
N TRP A 74 -18.42 9.96 -5.16
CA TRP A 74 -19.28 9.39 -6.17
C TRP A 74 -19.72 7.99 -5.72
N PHE A 75 -21.04 7.78 -5.60
CA PHE A 75 -21.62 6.47 -5.37
C PHE A 75 -22.38 6.06 -6.63
N PHE A 76 -22.07 4.88 -7.15
CA PHE A 76 -22.85 4.29 -8.21
C PHE A 76 -24.30 4.10 -7.72
N ARG A 77 -25.26 4.72 -8.41
CA ARG A 77 -26.68 4.47 -8.18
C ARG A 77 -27.14 3.50 -9.24
N GLU A 78 -27.41 2.25 -8.85
CA GLU A 78 -28.18 1.34 -9.70
C GLU A 78 -29.55 1.97 -9.94
N LEU A 79 -29.85 2.30 -11.20
CA LEU A 79 -31.21 2.64 -11.62
C LEU A 79 -32.06 1.38 -11.43
N ARG A 80 -33.04 1.47 -10.53
CA ARG A 80 -34.01 0.41 -10.24
C ARG A 80 -34.84 0.06 -11.47
#